data_AF-A0A1F8P7P1-F1
#
_entry.id   AF-A0A1F8P7P1-F1
#
_cell.length_a   1.000
_cell.length_b   1.000
_cell.length_c   1.000
_cell.angle_alpha   90.00
_cell.angle_beta   90.00
_cell.angle_gamma   90.00
#
_symmetry.space_group_name_H-M   'P 1'
#
loop_
_entity.id
_entity.type
_entity.pdbx_description
1 polymer ?
#
loop_
_entity_poly.entity_id
_entity_poly.type
_entity_poly.pdbx_seq_one_letter_code
_entity_poly.pdbx_strand_id
1 'polypeptide(L)'
;MKTILAALKRIPILTLVLVIACIALLVIALIIGIDSDRGVLVGWLATIILLFEITRRWRKEWHFLVLIAGAIIGSIILSALHDVVVDGNSIPQNWWLNAFHAVIKDIILIFTPMAVIYGIIGALTLFVIRLIMLCRKKVSEKT
;
A
#
# COMPACT_ATOMS: atom_id res chain seq x y z
N MET A 1 8.86 -10.75 26.68
CA MET A 1 9.35 -9.36 26.58
C MET A 1 10.76 -9.22 26.00
N LYS A 2 11.78 -9.93 26.50
CA LYS A 2 13.19 -9.76 26.03
C LYS A 2 13.41 -10.08 24.54
N THR A 3 12.72 -11.08 24.00
CA THR A 3 12.78 -11.48 22.58
C THR A 3 12.18 -10.43 21.64
N ILE A 4 11.09 -9.78 22.05
CA ILE A 4 10.42 -8.72 21.26
C ILE A 4 11.31 -7.48 21.20
N LEU A 5 11.92 -7.09 22.32
CA LEU A 5 12.87 -5.97 22.38
C LEU A 5 14.13 -6.21 21.52
N ALA A 6 14.65 -7.44 21.50
CA ALA A 6 15.80 -7.80 20.68
C ALA A 6 15.48 -7.78 19.16
N ALA A 7 14.26 -8.18 18.78
CA ALA A 7 13.79 -8.07 17.41
C ALA A 7 13.59 -6.60 16.98
N LEU A 8 13.04 -5.77 17.88
CA LEU A 8 12.83 -4.33 17.64
C LEU A 8 14.15 -3.59 17.37
N LYS A 9 15.23 -3.97 18.07
CA LYS A 9 16.55 -3.34 17.96
C LYS A 9 17.24 -3.59 16.59
N ARG A 10 16.80 -4.60 15.83
CA ARG A 10 17.31 -4.88 14.47
C ARG A 10 16.57 -4.11 13.37
N ILE A 11 15.41 -3.52 13.69
CA ILE A 11 14.61 -2.78 12.73
C ILE A 11 15.18 -1.35 12.68
N PRO A 12 15.46 -0.79 11.49
CA PRO A 12 15.91 0.60 11.40
C PRO A 12 14.83 1.50 11.99
N ILE A 13 15.24 2.45 12.84
CA ILE A 13 14.33 3.34 13.59
C ILE A 13 13.29 3.98 12.67
N LEU A 14 13.67 4.33 11.43
CA LEU A 14 12.73 4.91 10.47
C LEU A 14 11.60 3.94 10.07
N THR A 15 11.88 2.64 9.91
CA THR A 15 10.83 1.63 9.64
C THR A 15 9.85 1.57 10.81
N LEU A 16 10.36 1.59 12.05
CA LEU A 16 9.52 1.57 13.24
C LEU A 16 8.62 2.80 13.31
N VAL A 17 9.19 3.99 13.10
CA VAL A 17 8.45 5.25 13.09
C VAL A 17 7.36 5.25 12.00
N LEU A 18 7.69 4.80 10.78
CA LEU A 18 6.73 4.76 9.67
C LEU A 18 5.60 3.76 9.92
N VAL A 19 5.89 2.60 10.49
CA VAL A 19 4.86 1.61 10.85
C VAL A 19 3.96 2.14 11.96
N ILE A 20 4.52 2.75 13.00
CA ILE A 20 3.72 3.37 14.09
C ILE A 20 2.85 4.50 13.53
N ALA A 21 3.41 5.37 12.68
CA ALA A 21 2.66 6.44 12.05
C ALA A 21 1.53 5.91 11.16
N CYS A 22 1.79 4.85 10.38
CA CYS A 22 0.76 4.19 9.58
C CYS A 22 -0.37 3.65 10.45
N ILE A 23 -0.05 2.94 11.54
CA ILE A 23 -1.07 2.39 12.46
C ILE A 23 -1.88 3.53 13.09
N ALA A 24 -1.22 4.60 13.56
CA ALA A 24 -1.90 5.75 14.14
C ALA A 24 -2.86 6.41 13.13
N LEU A 25 -2.44 6.59 11.88
CA LEU A 25 -3.30 7.15 10.83
C LEU A 25 -4.47 6.24 10.48
N LEU A 26 -4.29 4.92 10.45
CA LEU A 26 -5.40 3.98 10.25
C LEU A 26 -6.44 4.07 11.37
N VAL A 27 -5.99 4.17 12.63
CA VAL A 27 -6.90 4.36 13.77
C VAL A 27 -7.64 5.70 13.66
N ILE A 28 -6.95 6.78 13.28
CA ILE A 28 -7.58 8.09 13.06
C ILE A 28 -8.61 8.03 11.92
N ALA A 29 -8.29 7.35 10.81
CA ALA A 29 -9.22 7.17 9.70
C ALA A 29 -10.48 6.41 10.11
N LEU A 30 -10.32 5.37 10.94
CA LEU A 30 -11.44 4.61 11.49
C LEU A 30 -12.33 5.46 12.43
N ILE A 31 -11.72 6.33 13.25
CA ILE A 31 -12.45 7.23 14.14
C ILE A 31 -13.23 8.28 13.36
N ILE A 32 -12.63 8.84 12.31
CA ILE A 32 -13.26 9.85 11.45
C ILE A 32 -14.38 9.22 10.59
N GLY A 33 -14.25 7.94 10.26
CA GLY A 33 -15.16 7.20 9.40
C GLY A 33 -14.73 7.29 7.92
N ILE A 34 -14.58 6.14 7.29
CA ILE A 34 -14.17 6.00 5.89
C ILE A 34 -15.27 6.48 4.92
N ASP A 35 -16.51 6.59 5.39
CA ASP A 35 -17.61 7.17 4.61
C ASP A 35 -17.48 8.69 4.40
N SER A 36 -16.54 9.35 5.09
CA SER A 36 -16.26 10.77 4.91
C SER A 36 -15.04 11.01 4.00
N ASP A 37 -15.09 12.04 3.16
CA ASP A 37 -13.95 12.43 2.29
C ASP A 37 -12.64 12.59 3.07
N ARG A 38 -12.73 13.06 4.31
CA ARG A 38 -11.58 13.24 5.20
C ARG A 38 -11.01 11.90 5.69
N GLY A 39 -11.86 10.95 6.05
CA GLY A 39 -11.44 9.61 6.47
C GLY A 39 -10.72 8.87 5.34
N VAL A 40 -11.23 8.96 4.12
CA VAL A 40 -10.58 8.40 2.91
C VAL A 40 -9.20 9.02 2.71
N LEU A 41 -9.08 10.35 2.79
CA LEU A 41 -7.79 11.04 2.65
C LEU A 41 -6.76 10.60 3.69
N VAL A 42 -7.18 10.43 4.95
CA VAL A 42 -6.28 9.92 6.01
C VAL A 42 -5.89 8.46 5.74
N GLY A 43 -6.82 7.63 5.28
CA GLY A 43 -6.54 6.25 4.86
C GLY A 43 -5.55 6.18 3.69
N TRP A 44 -5.66 7.08 2.72
CA TRP A 44 -4.71 7.19 1.63
C TRP A 44 -3.31 7.60 2.11
N LEU A 45 -3.22 8.56 3.04
CA LEU A 45 -1.93 8.93 3.65
C LEU A 45 -1.29 7.75 4.38
N ALA A 46 -2.07 6.98 5.15
CA ALA A 46 -1.57 5.78 5.80
C ALA A 46 -1.04 4.77 4.79
N THR A 47 -1.77 4.57 3.69
CA THR A 47 -1.39 3.66 2.61
C THR A 47 -0.11 4.11 1.91
N ILE A 48 0.03 5.41 1.61
CA ILE A 48 1.25 5.95 1.00
C ILE A 48 2.47 5.73 1.91
N ILE A 49 2.33 5.92 3.22
CA ILE A 49 3.41 5.67 4.20
C ILE A 49 3.80 4.19 4.21
N LEU A 50 2.81 3.30 4.20
CA LEU A 50 3.03 1.86 4.15
C LEU A 50 3.74 1.45 2.86
N LEU A 51 3.24 1.91 1.72
CA LEU A 51 3.83 1.67 0.40
C LEU A 51 5.25 2.20 0.34
N PHE A 52 5.48 3.43 0.82
CA PHE A 52 6.81 4.02 0.89
C PHE A 52 7.77 3.16 1.70
N GLU A 53 7.38 2.65 2.87
CA GLU A 53 8.27 1.81 3.66
C GLU A 53 8.57 0.47 2.96
N ILE A 54 7.58 -0.14 2.29
CA ILE A 54 7.76 -1.37 1.51
C ILE A 54 8.73 -1.13 0.34
N THR A 55 8.49 -0.07 -0.44
CA THR A 55 9.24 0.21 -1.66
C THR A 55 10.57 0.92 -1.40
N ARG A 56 10.78 1.53 -0.24
CA ARG A 56 12.04 2.22 0.11
C ARG A 56 13.26 1.31 0.00
N ARG A 57 13.08 0.01 0.24
CA ARG A 57 14.17 -0.98 0.11
C ARG A 57 14.32 -1.50 -1.32
N TRP A 58 13.36 -1.21 -2.20
CA TRP A 58 13.34 -1.70 -3.57
C TRP A 58 14.11 -0.75 -4.49
N ARG A 59 15.34 -1.13 -4.85
CA ARG A 59 16.19 -0.37 -5.77
C ARG A 59 15.97 -0.68 -7.26
N LYS A 60 14.87 -1.35 -7.62
CA LYS A 60 14.61 -1.77 -9.01
C LYS A 60 13.16 -1.47 -9.41
N GLU A 61 13.01 -0.85 -10.58
CA GLU A 61 11.73 -0.50 -11.22
C GLU A 61 10.75 -1.66 -11.30
N TRP A 62 11.24 -2.88 -11.58
CA TRP A 62 10.42 -4.09 -11.66
C TRP A 62 9.57 -4.35 -10.42
N HIS A 63 10.04 -3.99 -9.22
CA HIS A 63 9.24 -4.23 -8.03
C HIS A 63 8.04 -3.28 -7.94
N PHE A 64 8.14 -2.07 -8.51
CA PHE A 64 7.01 -1.16 -8.62
C PHE A 64 5.97 -1.69 -9.61
N LEU A 65 6.41 -2.32 -10.72
CA LEU A 65 5.50 -3.00 -11.64
C LEU A 65 4.80 -4.20 -10.97
N VAL A 66 5.52 -4.99 -10.17
CA VAL A 66 4.93 -6.07 -9.37
C VAL A 66 3.93 -5.54 -8.36
N LEU A 67 4.16 -4.36 -7.78
CA LEU A 67 3.22 -3.72 -6.86
C LEU A 67 1.93 -3.30 -7.56
N ILE A 68 2.03 -2.71 -8.76
CA ILE A 68 0.86 -2.38 -9.60
C ILE A 68 0.10 -3.66 -9.94
N ALA A 69 0.80 -4.67 -10.47
CA ALA A 69 0.19 -5.93 -10.85
C ALA A 69 -0.48 -6.63 -9.65
N GLY A 70 0.20 -6.66 -8.50
CA GLY A 70 -0.32 -7.22 -7.26
C GLY A 70 -1.54 -6.46 -6.74
N ALA A 71 -1.56 -5.12 -6.85
CA ALA A 71 -2.72 -4.32 -6.48
C ALA A 71 -3.93 -4.59 -7.40
N ILE A 72 -3.72 -4.68 -8.71
CA ILE A 72 -4.77 -4.98 -9.68
C ILE A 72 -5.31 -6.40 -9.47
N ILE A 73 -4.42 -7.40 -9.44
CA ILE A 73 -4.80 -8.81 -9.24
C ILE A 73 -5.47 -8.98 -7.87
N GLY A 74 -4.91 -8.39 -6.83
CA GLY A 74 -5.46 -8.42 -5.49
C GLY A 74 -6.86 -7.82 -5.43
N SER A 75 -7.08 -6.67 -6.08
CA SER A 75 -8.40 -6.05 -6.19
C SER A 75 -9.40 -6.92 -6.95
N ILE A 76 -9.00 -7.58 -8.04
CA ILE A 76 -9.86 -8.50 -8.79
C ILE A 76 -10.25 -9.70 -7.90
N ILE A 77 -9.29 -10.31 -7.22
CA ILE A 77 -9.55 -11.46 -6.32
C ILE A 77 -10.45 -11.04 -5.16
N LEU A 78 -10.19 -9.89 -4.53
CA LEU A 78 -11.01 -9.40 -3.42
C LEU A 78 -12.43 -9.05 -3.88
N SER A 79 -12.58 -8.49 -5.08
CA SER A 79 -13.91 -8.19 -5.66
C SER A 79 -14.67 -9.48 -5.99
N ALA A 80 -14.01 -10.48 -6.60
CA ALA A 80 -14.63 -11.77 -6.86
C ALA A 80 -15.00 -12.51 -5.55
N LEU A 81 -14.15 -12.40 -4.52
CA LEU A 81 -14.45 -12.95 -3.19
C LEU A 81 -15.64 -12.22 -2.56
N HIS A 82 -15.72 -10.91 -2.71
CA HIS A 82 -16.83 -10.08 -2.25
C HIS A 82 -18.13 -10.51 -2.91
N ASP A 83 -18.18 -10.61 -4.23
CA ASP A 83 -19.36 -11.03 -4.99
C ASP A 83 -19.81 -12.44 -4.57
N VAL A 84 -18.88 -13.40 -4.45
CA VAL A 84 -19.22 -14.78 -4.06
C VAL A 84 -19.78 -14.85 -2.64
N VAL A 85 -19.25 -14.05 -1.71
CA VAL A 85 -19.68 -14.05 -0.31
C VAL A 85 -21.01 -13.31 -0.12
N VAL A 86 -21.29 -12.30 -0.95
CA VAL A 86 -22.47 -11.42 -0.81
C VAL A 86 -23.65 -11.87 -1.69
N ASP A 87 -23.42 -12.23 -2.95
CA ASP A 87 -24.45 -12.66 -3.90
C ASP A 87 -24.69 -14.18 -3.90
N GLY A 88 -23.88 -14.93 -3.15
CA GLY A 88 -24.07 -16.36 -2.91
C GLY A 88 -25.32 -16.64 -2.07
N ASN A 89 -26.49 -16.59 -2.70
CA ASN A 89 -27.82 -16.94 -2.19
C ASN A 89 -27.81 -18.11 -1.18
N SER A 90 -27.69 -17.84 0.13
CA SER A 90 -28.01 -18.80 1.22
C SER A 90 -27.56 -18.35 2.63
N ILE A 91 -26.75 -17.31 2.79
CA ILE A 91 -26.27 -16.92 4.14
C ILE A 91 -27.12 -15.77 4.69
N PRO A 92 -27.81 -15.94 5.84
CA PRO A 92 -28.56 -14.86 6.46
C PRO A 92 -27.62 -13.71 6.83
N GLN A 93 -28.00 -12.51 6.43
CA GLN A 93 -27.21 -11.29 6.62
C GLN A 93 -26.99 -11.06 8.12
N ASN A 94 -25.78 -11.37 8.57
CA ASN A 94 -25.36 -11.23 9.95
C ASN A 94 -24.36 -10.07 10.08
N TRP A 95 -24.16 -9.61 11.30
CA TRP A 95 -23.27 -8.48 11.57
C TRP A 95 -21.82 -8.75 11.09
N TRP A 96 -21.37 -10.01 11.11
CA TRP A 96 -20.05 -10.43 10.62
C TRP A 96 -19.89 -10.25 9.11
N LEU A 97 -20.89 -10.61 8.31
CA LEU A 97 -20.90 -10.39 6.86
C LEU A 97 -20.90 -8.91 6.52
N ASN A 98 -21.66 -8.09 7.25
CA ASN A 98 -21.63 -6.64 7.07
C ASN A 98 -20.26 -6.03 7.42
N ALA A 99 -19.63 -6.50 8.51
CA ALA A 99 -18.28 -6.07 8.87
C ALA A 99 -17.24 -6.50 7.82
N PHE A 100 -17.33 -7.74 7.32
CA PHE A 100 -16.47 -8.23 6.25
C PHE A 100 -16.64 -7.43 4.94
N HIS A 101 -17.89 -7.13 4.57
CA HIS A 101 -18.21 -6.31 3.40
C HIS A 101 -17.59 -4.92 3.51
N ALA A 102 -17.76 -4.25 4.65
CA ALA A 102 -17.19 -2.93 4.90
C ALA A 102 -15.66 -2.97 4.79
N VAL A 103 -15.01 -3.93 5.46
CA VAL A 103 -13.55 -4.06 5.45
C VAL A 103 -12.99 -4.34 4.05
N ILE A 104 -13.57 -5.25 3.27
CA ILE A 104 -13.09 -5.53 1.91
C ILE A 104 -13.26 -4.30 1.02
N LYS A 105 -14.42 -3.64 1.09
CA LYS A 105 -14.69 -2.43 0.30
C LYS A 105 -13.70 -1.32 0.65
N ASP A 106 -13.42 -1.11 1.94
CA ASP A 106 -12.47 -0.12 2.43
C ASP A 106 -11.05 -0.43 1.98
N ILE A 107 -10.62 -1.69 2.05
CA ILE A 107 -9.30 -2.10 1.55
C ILE A 107 -9.18 -1.84 0.05
N ILE A 108 -10.18 -2.23 -0.75
CA ILE A 108 -10.14 -2.01 -2.20
C ILE A 108 -10.08 -0.50 -2.50
N LEU A 109 -10.93 0.29 -1.84
CA LEU A 109 -11.06 1.73 -2.05
C LEU A 109 -9.82 2.52 -1.64
N ILE A 110 -9.20 2.15 -0.53
CA ILE A 110 -8.07 2.89 0.04
C ILE A 110 -6.76 2.40 -0.57
N PHE A 111 -6.57 1.09 -0.68
CA PHE A 111 -5.27 0.49 -1.01
C PHE A 111 -5.00 0.47 -2.52
N THR A 112 -5.96 0.02 -3.32
CA THR A 112 -5.78 -0.20 -4.76
C THR A 112 -5.38 1.07 -5.53
N PRO A 113 -6.13 2.20 -5.45
CA PRO A 113 -5.78 3.38 -6.23
C PRO A 113 -4.43 3.94 -5.83
N MET A 114 -4.12 3.95 -4.52
CA MET A 114 -2.85 4.47 -4.02
C MET A 114 -1.68 3.57 -4.40
N ALA A 115 -1.83 2.25 -4.37
CA ALA A 115 -0.81 1.31 -4.82
C ALA A 115 -0.50 1.48 -6.31
N VAL A 116 -1.52 1.67 -7.15
CA VAL A 116 -1.34 1.90 -8.59
C VAL A 116 -0.63 3.24 -8.84
N ILE A 117 -1.13 4.34 -8.27
CA ILE A 117 -0.54 5.68 -8.44
C ILE A 117 0.92 5.68 -7.96
N TYR A 118 1.15 5.16 -6.77
CA TYR A 118 2.48 5.11 -6.16
C TYR A 118 3.44 4.23 -6.98
N GLY A 119 2.95 3.08 -7.46
CA GLY A 119 3.69 2.21 -8.36
C GLY A 119 4.14 2.91 -9.64
N ILE A 120 3.24 3.65 -10.30
CA ILE A 120 3.56 4.39 -11.53
C ILE A 120 4.60 5.47 -11.25
N ILE A 121 4.40 6.29 -10.21
CA ILE A 121 5.33 7.37 -9.84
C ILE A 121 6.70 6.80 -9.51
N GLY A 122 6.77 5.73 -8.73
CA GLY A 122 8.03 5.10 -8.33
C GLY A 122 8.79 4.47 -9.49
N ALA A 123 8.09 3.78 -10.40
CA ALA A 123 8.68 3.23 -11.62
C ALA A 123 9.25 4.33 -12.52
N LEU A 124 8.48 5.41 -12.74
CA LEU A 124 8.89 6.53 -13.59
C LEU A 124 10.08 7.29 -13.00
N THR A 125 10.07 7.53 -11.68
CA THR A 125 11.16 8.22 -10.98
C THR A 125 12.47 7.44 -11.10
N LEU A 126 12.46 6.12 -10.87
CA LEU A 126 13.65 5.29 -11.01
C LEU A 126 14.15 5.22 -12.45
N PHE A 127 13.23 5.11 -13.41
CA PHE A 127 13.57 5.09 -14.84
C PHE A 127 14.29 6.38 -15.25
N VAL A 128 13.77 7.54 -14.86
CA VAL A 128 14.40 8.85 -15.13
C VAL A 128 15.78 8.94 -14.49
N ILE A 129 15.94 8.51 -13.23
CA ILE A 129 17.23 8.50 -12.55
C ILE A 129 18.25 7.62 -13.29
N ARG A 130 17.84 6.42 -13.74
CA ARG A 130 18.72 5.55 -14.54
C ARG A 130 19.09 6.17 -15.87
N LEU A 131 18.15 6.80 -16.56
CA LEU A 131 18.42 7.49 -17.82
C LEU A 131 19.47 8.59 -17.64
N ILE A 132 19.34 9.41 -16.58
CA ILE A 132 20.31 10.47 -16.25
C ILE A 132 21.70 9.86 -15.97
N MET A 133 21.78 8.78 -15.20
CA MET A 133 23.06 8.11 -14.92
C MET A 133 23.73 7.57 -16.19
N LEU A 134 22.95 6.98 -17.11
CA LEU A 134 23.46 6.49 -18.39
C LEU A 134 23.96 7.63 -19.29
N CYS A 135 23.22 8.74 -19.36
CA CYS A 135 23.64 9.92 -20.09
C CYS A 135 24.95 10.50 -19.53
N ARG A 136 25.06 10.64 -18.20
CA ARG A 136 26.31 11.10 -17.55
C ARG A 136 27.49 10.18 -17.82
N LYS A 137 27.27 8.87 -17.78
CA LYS A 137 28.32 7.88 -18.09
C LYS A 137 28.82 8.03 -19.52
N LYS A 138 27.92 8.15 -20.51
CA LYS A 138 28.29 8.36 -21.92
C LYS A 138 29.02 9.67 -22.18
N VAL A 139 28.71 10.73 -21.44
CA VAL A 139 29.42 12.02 -21.55
C VAL A 139 30.85 11.89 -21.00
N SER A 140 31.01 11.24 -19.85
CA SER A 140 32.34 11.03 -19.24
C SER A 140 33.27 10.12 -20.05
N GLU A 141 32.75 9.19 -20.85
CA GLU A 141 33.56 8.32 -21.73
C GLU A 141 34.02 9.03 -23.01
N LYS A 142 33.46 10.21 -23.34
CA LYS A 142 33.80 10.98 -24.55
C LYS A 142 34.81 12.12 -24.30
N THR A 143 35.03 12.50 -23.05
CA THR A 143 36.08 13.46 -22.61
C THR A 143 37.32 12.70 -22.19
#